data_AF-A0A699VWH8-F1
#
_entry.id   AF-A0A699VWH8-F1
#
_cell.length_a   1.000
_cell.length_b   1.000
_cell.length_c   1.000
_cell.angle_alpha   90.00
_cell.angle_beta   90.00
_cell.angle_gamma   90.00
#
_symmetry.space_group_name_H-M   'P 1'
#
loop_
_entity.id
_entity.type
_entity.pdbx_description
1 polymer ?
#
loop_
_entity_poly.entity_id
_entity_poly.type
_entity_poly.pdbx_seq_one_letter_code
_entity_poly.pdbx_strand_id
1 'polypeptide(L)'
;QPGKCDTIEHHFVHQNREVREERISNIKTKEVEDKSEKKRLEDVPIVQDFPEVFPEDLSGLPPTRPVEFQIDLVPGAAPVAHAPYRLAPSEMKELAEQLKELSEKGFIRPSSSP
;
A
#
# COMPACT_ATOMS: atom_id res chain seq x y z
N GLN A 1 -4.17 32.68 35.97
CA GLN A 1 -4.21 32.86 34.50
C GLN A 1 -4.05 31.48 33.87
N PRO A 2 -5.14 30.84 33.41
CA PRO A 2 -5.06 29.53 32.80
C PRO A 2 -4.36 29.64 31.43
N GLY A 3 -3.63 28.58 31.12
CA GLY A 3 -2.41 28.61 30.32
C GLY A 3 -2.63 28.82 28.83
N LYS A 4 -1.72 29.61 28.25
CA LYS A 4 -1.57 29.80 26.80
C LYS A 4 -1.34 28.52 25.98
N CYS A 5 -1.11 27.36 26.62
CA CYS A 5 -0.82 26.09 25.95
C CYS A 5 -2.03 25.48 25.22
N ASP A 6 -3.24 25.55 25.79
CA ASP A 6 -4.40 24.84 25.21
C ASP A 6 -4.86 25.47 23.87
N THR A 7 -4.61 26.76 23.70
CA THR A 7 -4.97 27.49 22.48
C THR A 7 -4.07 27.13 21.30
N ILE A 8 -2.80 26.79 21.55
CA ILE A 8 -1.82 26.48 20.49
C ILE A 8 -2.09 25.09 19.92
N GLU A 9 -2.37 24.10 20.77
CA GLU A 9 -2.74 22.76 20.33
C GLU A 9 -4.06 22.77 19.53
N HIS A 10 -5.07 23.49 20.01
CA HIS A 10 -6.35 23.61 19.31
C HIS A 10 -6.20 24.31 17.95
N HIS A 11 -5.35 25.35 17.86
CA HIS A 11 -5.03 26.01 16.60
C HIS A 11 -4.27 25.09 15.65
N PHE A 12 -3.30 24.33 16.16
CA PHE A 12 -2.52 23.38 15.36
C PHE A 12 -3.39 22.27 14.78
N VAL A 13 -4.31 21.70 15.58
CA VAL A 13 -5.26 20.68 15.12
C VAL A 13 -6.24 21.26 14.09
N HIS A 14 -6.74 22.49 14.31
CA HIS A 14 -7.64 23.16 13.38
C HIS A 14 -6.96 23.45 12.04
N GLN A 15 -5.74 24.00 12.06
CA GLN A 15 -4.92 24.22 10.87
C GLN A 15 -4.64 22.91 10.13
N ASN A 16 -4.31 21.84 10.85
CA ASN A 16 -4.07 20.53 10.28
C ASN A 16 -5.34 19.90 9.66
N ARG A 17 -6.53 20.21 10.18
CA ARG A 17 -7.80 19.79 9.62
C ARG A 17 -8.13 20.60 8.37
N GLU A 18 -8.00 21.92 8.40
CA GLU A 18 -8.20 22.79 7.24
C GLU A 18 -7.27 22.42 6.08
N VAL A 19 -5.98 22.18 6.35
CA VAL A 19 -5.01 21.73 5.34
C VAL A 19 -5.36 20.34 4.77
N ARG A 20 -5.97 19.45 5.57
CA ARG A 20 -6.47 18.15 5.10
C ARG A 20 -7.69 18.31 4.19
N GLU A 21 -8.65 19.13 4.59
CA GLU A 21 -9.87 19.39 3.81
C GLU A 21 -9.55 20.10 2.48
N GLU A 22 -8.62 21.07 2.49
CA GLU A 22 -8.15 21.74 1.27
C GLU A 22 -7.49 20.75 0.31
N ARG A 23 -6.61 19.88 0.82
CA ARG A 23 -6.00 18.80 0.03
C ARG A 23 -7.04 17.87 -0.58
N ILE A 24 -8.04 17.45 0.20
CA ILE A 24 -9.14 16.60 -0.30
C ILE A 24 -9.91 17.31 -1.40
N SER A 25 -10.20 18.61 -1.24
CA SER A 25 -10.90 19.40 -2.25
C SER A 25 -10.11 19.50 -3.56
N ASN A 26 -8.78 19.67 -3.47
CA ASN A 26 -7.88 19.79 -4.63
C ASN A 26 -7.69 18.47 -5.36
N ILE A 27 -7.75 17.34 -4.65
CA ILE A 27 -7.77 16.00 -5.27
C ILE A 27 -9.08 15.81 -6.02
N LYS A 28 -10.22 16.16 -5.40
CA LYS A 28 -11.55 16.02 -5.99
C LYS A 28 -11.75 16.90 -7.24
N THR A 29 -11.20 18.11 -7.27
CA THR A 29 -11.25 18.97 -8.47
C THR A 29 -10.37 18.45 -9.59
N LYS A 30 -9.16 17.94 -9.28
CA LYS A 30 -8.31 17.25 -10.27
C LYS A 30 -8.98 16.01 -10.85
N GLU A 31 -9.70 15.24 -10.04
CA GLU A 31 -10.47 14.09 -10.53
C GLU A 31 -11.62 14.47 -11.47
N VAL A 32 -12.16 15.69 -11.36
CA VAL A 32 -13.27 16.18 -12.21
C VAL A 32 -12.76 16.78 -13.51
N GLU A 33 -11.59 17.43 -13.51
CA GLU A 33 -10.95 17.97 -14.72
C GLU A 33 -10.39 16.87 -15.63
N ASP A 34 -9.98 15.74 -15.05
CA ASP A 34 -9.54 14.54 -15.76
C ASP A 34 -10.70 13.69 -16.33
N LYS A 35 -11.97 14.07 -16.13
CA LYS A 35 -13.13 13.27 -16.61
C LYS A 35 -13.49 13.45 -18.09
N SER A 36 -12.84 14.35 -18.84
CA SER A 36 -13.19 14.54 -20.26
C SER A 36 -12.52 13.54 -21.20
N GLU A 37 -11.43 12.87 -20.83
CA GLU A 37 -10.85 11.73 -21.59
C GLU A 37 -10.03 10.78 -20.67
N LYS A 38 -10.66 10.09 -19.71
CA LYS A 38 -9.98 8.97 -19.03
C LYS A 38 -9.93 7.77 -19.96
N LYS A 39 -8.87 7.66 -20.76
CA LYS A 39 -8.54 6.40 -21.42
C LYS A 39 -8.35 5.35 -20.33
N ARG A 40 -9.23 4.34 -20.31
CA ARG A 40 -9.12 3.22 -19.38
C ARG A 40 -7.91 2.37 -19.79
N LEU A 41 -7.29 1.65 -18.86
CA LEU A 41 -6.17 0.76 -19.22
C LEU A 41 -6.64 -0.31 -20.22
N GLU A 42 -7.90 -0.69 -20.09
CA GLU A 42 -8.64 -1.58 -20.99
C GLU A 42 -8.76 -1.05 -22.42
N ASP A 43 -8.56 0.25 -22.66
CA ASP A 43 -8.58 0.86 -24.00
C ASP A 43 -7.22 0.77 -24.72
N VAL A 44 -6.17 0.31 -24.02
CA VAL A 44 -4.84 0.12 -24.60
C VAL A 44 -4.84 -1.19 -25.40
N PRO A 45 -4.53 -1.18 -26.72
CA PRO A 45 -4.61 -2.37 -27.57
C PRO A 45 -3.86 -3.58 -27.01
N ILE A 46 -2.68 -3.37 -26.42
CA ILE A 46 -1.87 -4.47 -25.85
C ILE A 46 -2.54 -5.14 -24.63
N VAL A 47 -3.36 -4.41 -23.88
CA VAL A 47 -4.09 -4.96 -22.73
C VAL A 47 -5.26 -5.83 -23.21
N GLN A 48 -5.92 -5.40 -24.29
CA GLN A 48 -6.99 -6.18 -24.95
C GLN A 48 -6.47 -7.46 -25.61
N ASP A 49 -5.26 -7.41 -26.18
CA ASP A 49 -4.62 -8.56 -26.83
C ASP A 49 -4.17 -9.63 -25.81
N PHE A 50 -3.90 -9.24 -24.56
CA PHE A 50 -3.35 -10.13 -23.52
C PHE A 50 -4.10 -10.03 -22.18
N PRO A 51 -5.41 -10.36 -22.14
CA PRO A 51 -6.23 -10.23 -20.94
C PRO A 51 -5.78 -11.16 -19.79
N GLU A 52 -5.11 -12.28 -20.11
CA GLU A 52 -4.56 -13.20 -19.12
C GLU A 52 -3.30 -12.66 -18.42
N VAL A 53 -2.55 -11.76 -19.08
CA VAL A 53 -1.33 -11.15 -18.53
C VAL A 53 -1.64 -9.91 -17.70
N PHE A 54 -2.77 -9.25 -17.98
CA PHE A 54 -3.25 -8.06 -17.28
C PHE A 54 -4.62 -8.29 -16.62
N PRO A 55 -4.78 -9.29 -15.73
CA PRO A 55 -6.01 -9.45 -15.00
C PRO A 55 -6.19 -8.33 -13.97
N GLU A 56 -7.44 -7.98 -13.65
CA GLU A 56 -7.76 -6.99 -12.61
C GLU A 56 -7.26 -7.42 -11.23
N ASP A 57 -7.20 -8.75 -10.98
CA ASP A 57 -6.66 -9.32 -9.74
C ASP A 57 -5.75 -10.53 -10.04
N LEU A 58 -4.71 -10.71 -9.22
CA LEU A 58 -3.76 -11.80 -9.36
C LEU A 58 -4.33 -13.09 -8.75
N SER A 59 -4.45 -14.13 -9.59
CA SER A 59 -5.06 -15.42 -9.23
C SER A 59 -4.21 -16.29 -8.29
N GLY A 60 -2.95 -15.93 -8.05
CA GLY A 60 -2.06 -16.63 -7.13
C GLY A 60 -0.60 -16.58 -7.58
N LEU A 61 0.22 -17.48 -7.02
CA LEU A 61 1.62 -17.62 -7.41
C LEU A 61 1.76 -18.04 -8.89
N PRO A 62 2.79 -17.55 -9.60
CA PRO A 62 3.06 -18.02 -10.94
C PRO A 62 3.35 -19.54 -10.93
N PRO A 63 3.08 -20.25 -12.04
CA PRO A 63 3.41 -21.67 -12.17
C PRO A 63 4.87 -21.94 -11.80
N THR A 64 5.11 -23.10 -11.18
CA THR A 64 6.46 -23.53 -10.81
C THR A 64 7.38 -23.48 -12.02
N ARG A 65 8.38 -22.61 -11.96
CA ARG A 65 9.42 -22.51 -13.00
C ARG A 65 10.50 -23.55 -12.73
N PRO A 66 11.18 -24.08 -13.77
CA PRO A 66 12.32 -25.00 -13.59
C PRO A 66 13.51 -24.37 -12.86
N VAL A 67 13.55 -23.03 -12.79
CA VAL A 67 14.60 -22.26 -12.12
C VAL A 67 14.01 -21.69 -10.83
N GLU A 68 14.63 -22.05 -9.70
CA GLU A 68 14.34 -21.45 -8.40
C GLU A 68 15.12 -20.13 -8.27
N PHE A 69 14.48 -19.10 -7.70
CA PHE A 69 15.17 -17.86 -7.37
C PHE A 69 15.97 -18.07 -6.08
N GLN A 70 17.30 -18.06 -6.20
CA GLN A 70 18.19 -18.10 -5.05
C GLN A 70 18.71 -16.69 -4.73
N ILE A 71 18.75 -16.33 -3.45
CA ILE A 71 19.38 -15.10 -2.97
C ILE A 71 20.78 -15.47 -2.48
N ASP A 72 21.79 -15.09 -3.25
CA ASP A 72 23.19 -15.31 -2.86
C ASP A 72 23.61 -14.28 -1.81
N LEU A 73 24.12 -14.77 -0.69
CA LEU A 73 24.65 -13.92 0.38
C LEU A 73 26.15 -13.67 0.18
N VAL A 74 26.58 -12.44 0.45
CA VAL A 74 28.01 -12.14 0.56
C VAL A 74 28.58 -12.98 1.73
N PRO A 75 29.75 -13.63 1.56
CA PRO A 75 30.37 -14.41 2.63
C PRO A 75 30.49 -13.59 3.94
N GLY A 76 29.97 -14.12 5.04
CA GLY A 76 29.95 -13.46 6.34
C GLY A 76 28.73 -12.58 6.63
N ALA A 77 27.79 -12.42 5.69
CA ALA A 77 26.51 -11.77 5.96
C ALA A 77 25.67 -12.61 6.94
N ALA A 78 25.16 -11.96 7.99
CA ALA A 78 24.27 -12.57 8.98
C ALA A 78 22.83 -12.06 8.79
N PRO A 79 21.80 -12.85 9.16
CA PRO A 79 20.42 -12.37 9.23
C PRO A 79 20.31 -11.15 10.14
N VAL A 80 19.43 -10.23 9.77
CA VAL A 80 19.16 -9.02 10.54
C VAL A 80 17.74 -9.07 11.07
N ALA A 81 17.60 -9.09 12.40
CA ALA A 81 16.31 -9.03 13.07
C ALA A 81 16.04 -7.60 13.55
N HIS A 82 14.90 -7.05 13.14
CA HIS A 82 14.40 -5.77 13.61
C HIS A 82 13.00 -5.92 14.22
N ALA A 83 12.72 -5.13 15.26
CA ALA A 83 11.38 -5.06 15.82
C ALA A 83 10.42 -4.41 14.81
N PRO A 84 9.17 -4.89 14.69
CA PRO A 84 8.15 -4.23 13.87
C PRO A 84 7.90 -2.79 14.34
N TYR A 85 7.55 -1.92 13.40
CA TYR A 85 7.15 -0.54 13.72
C TYR A 85 5.81 -0.52 14.47
N ARG A 86 5.62 0.53 15.29
CA ARG A 86 4.34 0.77 15.97
C ARG A 86 3.34 1.33 14.97
N LEU A 87 2.19 0.68 14.87
CA LEU A 87 1.08 1.08 14.02
C LEU A 87 -0.11 1.52 14.87
N ALA A 88 -0.91 2.46 14.36
CA ALA A 88 -2.20 2.79 14.94
C ALA A 88 -3.19 1.62 14.79
N PRO A 89 -4.26 1.54 15.60
CA PRO A 89 -5.23 0.45 15.49
C PRO A 89 -5.88 0.28 14.11
N SER A 90 -6.10 1.37 13.37
CA SER A 90 -6.65 1.33 12.01
C SER A 90 -5.68 0.70 11.01
N GLU A 91 -4.40 1.08 11.08
CA GLU A 91 -3.33 0.56 10.21
C GLU A 91 -3.06 -0.92 10.51
N MET A 92 -3.14 -1.32 11.80
CA MET A 92 -3.00 -2.72 12.19
C MET A 92 -4.13 -3.58 11.61
N LYS A 93 -5.36 -3.05 11.59
CA LYS A 93 -6.51 -3.74 10.99
C LYS A 93 -6.32 -3.93 9.48
N GLU A 94 -5.94 -2.86 8.78
CA GLU A 94 -5.68 -2.90 7.34
C GLU A 94 -4.56 -3.89 6.99
N LEU A 95 -3.45 -3.85 7.74
CA LEU A 95 -2.33 -4.78 7.55
C LEU A 95 -2.78 -6.24 7.76
N ALA A 96 -3.61 -6.52 8.77
CA ALA A 96 -4.13 -7.86 9.01
C ALA A 96 -5.03 -8.36 7.87
N GLU A 97 -5.87 -7.48 7.30
CA GLU A 97 -6.71 -7.79 6.13
C GLU A 97 -5.85 -8.13 4.91
N GLN A 98 -4.81 -7.34 4.63
CA GLN A 98 -3.87 -7.60 3.52
C GLN A 98 -3.08 -8.91 3.71
N LEU A 99 -2.57 -9.17 4.92
CA LEU A 99 -1.84 -10.40 5.22
C LEU A 99 -2.74 -11.64 5.06
N LYS A 100 -4.01 -11.53 5.45
CA LYS A 100 -5.00 -12.60 5.25
C LYS A 100 -5.21 -12.86 3.76
N GLU A 101 -5.46 -11.83 2.96
CA GLU A 101 -5.64 -11.95 1.51
C GLU A 101 -4.42 -12.60 0.84
N LEU A 102 -3.21 -12.13 1.16
CA LEU A 102 -1.97 -12.68 0.59
C LEU A 102 -1.74 -14.15 1.01
N SER A 103 -2.13 -14.52 2.22
CA SER A 103 -2.07 -15.91 2.69
C SER A 103 -3.09 -16.80 1.99
N GLU A 104 -4.32 -16.30 1.76
CA GLU A 104 -5.38 -17.03 1.05
C GLU A 104 -5.03 -17.24 -0.42
N LYS A 105 -4.37 -16.26 -1.06
CA LYS A 105 -3.83 -16.35 -2.42
C LYS A 105 -2.53 -17.18 -2.52
N GLY A 106 -1.95 -17.57 -1.37
CA GLY A 106 -0.75 -18.41 -1.31
C GLY A 106 0.56 -17.69 -1.60
N PHE A 107 0.58 -16.35 -1.66
CA PHE A 107 1.81 -15.57 -1.87
C PHE A 107 2.75 -15.61 -0.67
N ILE A 108 2.19 -15.76 0.54
CA ILE A 108 2.94 -15.85 1.79
C ILE A 108 2.48 -17.05 2.61
N ARG A 109 3.35 -17.47 3.54
CA ARG A 109 3.04 -18.49 4.55
C ARG A 109 3.76 -18.17 5.86
N PRO A 110 3.27 -18.66 7.01
CA PRO A 110 4.01 -18.57 8.26
C PRO A 110 5.42 -19.15 8.14
N SER A 111 6.40 -18.50 8.76
CA SER A 111 7.80 -18.94 8.75
C SER A 111 8.47 -18.66 10.09
N SER A 112 9.63 -19.28 10.31
CA SER A 112 10.50 -19.03 11.46
C SER A 112 11.89 -18.71 10.92
N SER A 113 12.18 -17.41 10.76
CA SER A 113 13.49 -16.91 10.34
C SER A 113 14.43 -16.80 11.55
N PRO A 114 15.74 -17.11 11.39
CA PRO A 114 16.77 -16.84 12.40
C PRO A 114 17.00 -15.34 12.62
#